data_AF-C5MFW2-F1
#
_entry.id   AF-C5MFW2-F1
#
_cell.length_a   1.000
_cell.length_b   1.000
_cell.length_c   1.000
_cell.angle_alpha   90.00
_cell.angle_beta   90.00
_cell.angle_gamma   90.00
#
_symmetry.space_group_name_H-M   'P 1'
#
loop_
_entity.id
_entity.type
_entity.pdbx_description
1 polymer ?
#
loop_
_entity_poly.entity_id
_entity_poly.type
_entity_poly.pdbx_seq_one_letter_code
_entity_poly.pdbx_strand_id
1 'polypeptide(L)'
;MDVVLEIGKREIRIGTVEELDPIIIPISYKHTGESNYLSDHSLTKDQYQSIISQLDESNQIKLQQYNESLGTWIDIELISPMILQKLLFDAIDSIPVNIKRCFLIDYGFSQKLKNNICTSLFKYRIKSITFIPAPLLYTIGSNRRDALIVNKEWSTIHKVIDLRIIGEYDIDEPIDTIILKSDIDIRKTLRENIVNTKDGVGCWTACSLYVASTKNANWQEITKDYISQ
;
A
#
# COMPACT_ATOMS: atom_id res chain seq x y z
N MET A 1 -1.47 4.69 -22.29
CA MET A 1 -0.73 5.46 -21.28
C MET A 1 -0.16 4.51 -20.26
N ASP A 2 0.83 4.98 -19.52
CA ASP A 2 1.31 4.31 -18.33
C ASP A 2 0.50 4.82 -17.15
N VAL A 3 0.09 3.90 -16.27
CA VAL A 3 -0.69 4.23 -15.08
C VAL A 3 0.01 3.69 -13.85
N VAL A 4 -0.22 4.35 -12.72
CA VAL A 4 0.11 3.79 -11.40
C VAL A 4 -1.17 3.15 -10.84
N LEU A 5 -1.02 2.13 -10.01
CA LEU A 5 -2.13 1.49 -9.30
C LEU A 5 -1.71 1.17 -7.87
N GLU A 6 -2.52 1.56 -6.89
CA GLU A 6 -2.29 1.30 -5.48
C GLU A 6 -3.41 0.48 -4.85
N ILE A 7 -2.99 -0.70 -4.40
CA ILE A 7 -3.62 -1.73 -3.57
C ILE A 7 -3.92 -1.37 -2.10
N GLY A 8 -4.72 -0.36 -1.76
CA GLY A 8 -4.97 0.00 -0.34
C GLY A 8 -5.98 -0.88 0.40
N LYS A 9 -5.98 -0.83 1.75
CA LYS A 9 -6.98 -1.54 2.60
C LYS A 9 -8.39 -0.95 2.53
N ARG A 10 -8.48 0.37 2.28
CA ARG A 10 -9.71 1.15 2.31
C ARG A 10 -10.11 1.72 0.95
N GLU A 11 -9.15 1.83 0.05
CA GLU A 11 -9.34 2.47 -1.24
C GLU A 11 -8.33 1.94 -2.24
N ILE A 12 -8.71 1.98 -3.50
CA ILE A 12 -7.81 1.77 -4.64
C ILE A 12 -7.49 3.14 -5.22
N ARG A 13 -6.21 3.44 -5.40
CA ARG A 13 -5.78 4.67 -6.09
C ARG A 13 -5.30 4.33 -7.47
N ILE A 14 -5.74 5.06 -8.47
CA ILE A 14 -5.34 4.87 -9.86
C ILE A 14 -5.26 6.23 -10.57
N GLY A 15 -4.36 6.37 -11.54
CA GLY A 15 -4.10 7.63 -12.22
C GLY A 15 -2.95 7.48 -13.21
N THR A 16 -2.77 8.48 -14.06
CA THR A 16 -1.70 8.44 -15.06
C THR A 16 -0.36 8.84 -14.43
N VAL A 17 0.73 8.29 -14.97
CA VAL A 17 2.08 8.72 -14.58
C VAL A 17 2.23 10.22 -14.87
N GLU A 18 2.88 10.98 -13.98
CA GLU A 18 2.99 12.45 -13.96
C GLU A 18 1.84 13.19 -13.25
N GLU A 19 0.75 12.50 -12.89
CA GLU A 19 -0.29 13.08 -12.04
C GLU A 19 0.10 12.99 -10.56
N LEU A 20 -0.18 14.06 -9.81
CA LEU A 20 -0.01 14.11 -8.36
C LEU A 20 -1.24 13.59 -7.62
N ASP A 21 -2.41 13.81 -8.18
CA ASP A 21 -3.70 13.49 -7.57
C ASP A 21 -4.29 12.22 -8.21
N PRO A 22 -4.36 11.09 -7.49
CA PRO A 22 -5.02 9.90 -7.99
C PRO A 22 -6.54 10.06 -8.02
N ILE A 23 -7.17 9.29 -8.90
CA ILE A 23 -8.57 8.88 -8.73
C ILE A 23 -8.62 7.88 -7.57
N ILE A 24 -9.42 8.21 -6.56
CA ILE A 24 -9.61 7.38 -5.36
C ILE A 24 -10.93 6.63 -5.48
N ILE A 25 -10.86 5.31 -5.51
CA ILE A 25 -12.03 4.43 -5.51
C ILE A 25 -12.17 3.81 -4.11
N PRO A 26 -13.20 4.17 -3.34
CA PRO A 26 -13.40 3.60 -2.02
C PRO A 26 -13.75 2.11 -2.14
N ILE A 27 -13.07 1.28 -1.35
CA ILE A 27 -13.43 -0.12 -1.19
C ILE A 27 -14.63 -0.17 -0.25
N SER A 28 -15.84 -0.12 -0.82
CA SER A 28 -17.08 -0.33 -0.08
C SER A 28 -17.57 -1.74 -0.34
N TYR A 29 -17.33 -2.64 0.62
CA TYR A 29 -18.01 -3.93 0.63
C TYR A 29 -19.13 -3.88 1.65
N LYS A 30 -20.38 -4.06 1.21
CA LYS A 30 -21.47 -4.36 2.15
C LYS A 30 -21.21 -5.76 2.72
N HIS A 31 -20.56 -5.85 3.86
CA HIS A 31 -20.43 -7.11 4.59
C HIS A 31 -21.85 -7.57 4.96
N THR A 32 -22.33 -8.65 4.33
CA THR A 32 -23.61 -9.30 4.66
C THR A 32 -23.41 -10.33 5.76
N GLY A 33 -22.74 -9.93 6.84
CA GLY A 33 -22.48 -10.75 8.03
C GLY A 33 -22.56 -9.87 9.27
N GLU A 34 -22.77 -10.48 10.44
CA GLU A 34 -22.80 -9.73 11.70
C GLU A 34 -21.43 -9.04 11.89
N SER A 35 -21.46 -7.71 11.89
CA SER A 35 -20.31 -6.89 12.26
C SER A 35 -19.95 -7.21 13.71
N ASN A 36 -18.93 -8.06 13.89
CA ASN A 36 -18.33 -8.25 15.19
C ASN A 36 -17.68 -6.92 15.56
N TYR A 37 -18.36 -6.19 16.45
CA TYR A 37 -17.81 -5.04 17.14
C TYR A 37 -16.38 -5.37 17.59
N LEU A 38 -15.45 -4.44 17.40
CA LEU A 38 -14.23 -4.41 18.21
C LEU A 38 -14.67 -4.12 19.64
N SER A 39 -15.15 -5.13 20.35
CA SER A 39 -15.17 -5.12 21.80
C SER A 39 -13.71 -5.21 22.21
N ASP A 40 -13.09 -4.05 22.39
CA ASP A 40 -11.81 -3.97 23.09
C ASP A 40 -12.01 -4.72 24.42
N HIS A 41 -11.30 -5.84 24.63
CA HIS A 41 -11.46 -6.69 25.82
C HIS A 41 -11.15 -5.93 27.13
N SER A 42 -10.68 -4.69 27.00
CA SER A 42 -10.30 -3.76 28.05
C SER A 42 -11.46 -2.93 28.62
N LEU A 43 -12.60 -2.82 27.91
CA LEU A 43 -13.74 -1.99 28.32
C LEU A 43 -15.03 -2.81 28.43
N THR A 44 -15.79 -2.57 29.51
CA THR A 44 -17.16 -3.11 29.60
C THR A 44 -18.11 -2.32 28.68
N LYS A 45 -19.23 -2.93 28.29
CA LYS A 45 -20.25 -2.27 27.44
C LYS A 45 -20.75 -0.95 28.06
N ASP A 46 -20.88 -0.91 29.37
CA ASP A 46 -21.35 0.28 30.10
C ASP A 46 -20.30 1.41 30.07
N GLN A 47 -19.01 1.07 30.21
CA GLN A 47 -17.92 2.04 30.09
C GLN A 47 -17.83 2.60 28.68
N TYR A 48 -17.98 1.75 27.66
CA TYR A 48 -18.01 2.17 26.26
C TYR A 48 -19.15 3.16 25.98
N GLN A 49 -20.38 2.84 26.42
CA GLN A 49 -21.53 3.74 26.23
C GLN A 49 -21.39 5.06 27.00
N SER A 50 -20.83 5.01 28.22
CA SER A 50 -20.52 6.22 28.99
C SER A 50 -19.50 7.12 28.29
N ILE A 51 -18.48 6.55 27.62
CA ILE A 51 -17.50 7.33 26.87
C ILE A 51 -18.16 7.96 25.62
N ILE A 52 -18.96 7.20 24.87
CA ILE A 52 -19.64 7.71 23.67
C ILE A 52 -20.57 8.86 24.00
N SER A 53 -21.37 8.73 25.05
CA SER A 53 -22.32 9.78 25.47
C SER A 53 -21.63 11.06 25.97
N GLN A 54 -20.34 10.99 26.32
CA GLN A 54 -19.52 12.14 26.70
C GLN A 54 -18.79 12.80 25.52
N LEU A 55 -18.76 12.15 24.34
CA LEU A 55 -18.23 12.76 23.12
C LEU A 55 -19.18 13.83 22.61
N ASP A 56 -18.63 14.87 21.98
CA ASP A 56 -19.41 15.83 21.22
C ASP A 56 -20.07 15.18 20.00
N GLU A 57 -21.18 15.77 19.56
CA GLU A 57 -22.01 15.26 18.47
C GLU A 57 -21.23 15.02 17.17
N SER A 58 -20.23 15.87 16.87
CA SER A 58 -19.39 15.70 15.67
C SER A 58 -18.51 14.45 15.74
N ASN A 59 -17.96 14.15 16.93
CA ASN A 59 -17.13 12.97 17.14
C ASN A 59 -17.97 11.70 17.33
N GLN A 60 -19.21 11.82 17.82
CA GLN A 60 -20.18 10.72 17.78
C GLN A 60 -20.51 10.31 16.35
N ILE A 61 -20.75 11.29 15.45
CA ILE A 61 -20.99 11.03 14.02
C ILE A 61 -19.76 10.37 13.38
N LYS A 62 -18.55 10.86 13.65
CA LYS A 62 -17.30 10.24 13.14
C LYS A 62 -17.10 8.82 13.67
N LEU A 63 -17.40 8.57 14.94
CA LEU A 63 -17.33 7.24 15.53
C LEU A 63 -18.35 6.31 14.91
N GLN A 64 -19.57 6.79 14.64
CA GLN A 64 -20.59 6.04 13.95
C GLN A 64 -20.15 5.69 12.51
N GLN A 65 -19.64 6.66 11.76
CA GLN A 65 -19.07 6.44 10.42
C GLN A 65 -17.89 5.45 10.46
N TYR A 66 -17.03 5.55 11.47
CA TYR A 66 -15.94 4.61 11.70
C TYR A 66 -16.46 3.21 11.98
N ASN A 67 -17.45 3.06 12.87
CA ASN A 67 -18.06 1.77 13.20
C ASN A 67 -18.82 1.16 12.02
N GLU A 68 -19.46 1.98 11.18
CA GLU A 68 -20.07 1.54 9.92
C GLU A 68 -19.00 1.11 8.89
N SER A 69 -17.78 1.65 9.00
CA SER A 69 -16.63 1.22 8.20
C SER A 69 -15.91 -0.01 8.78
N LEU A 70 -16.07 -0.32 10.06
CA LEU A 70 -15.50 -1.50 10.69
C LEU A 70 -16.16 -2.76 10.09
N GLY A 71 -15.37 -3.63 9.48
CA GLY A 71 -15.85 -4.79 8.72
C GLY A 71 -15.98 -4.57 7.21
N THR A 72 -15.74 -3.37 6.71
CA THR A 72 -15.61 -3.08 5.26
C THR A 72 -14.16 -3.12 4.78
N TRP A 73 -13.20 -3.21 5.70
CA TRP A 73 -11.77 -3.21 5.38
C TRP A 73 -11.40 -4.55 4.78
N ILE A 74 -10.85 -4.49 3.58
CA ILE A 74 -10.48 -5.68 2.85
C ILE A 74 -9.04 -6.04 3.21
N ASP A 75 -8.87 -7.24 3.76
CA ASP A 75 -7.59 -7.93 3.65
C ASP A 75 -7.47 -8.48 2.23
N ILE A 76 -6.72 -7.78 1.39
CA ILE A 76 -6.60 -8.10 -0.03
C ILE A 76 -5.93 -9.47 -0.26
N GLU A 77 -5.19 -10.00 0.72
CA GLU A 77 -4.61 -11.34 0.65
C GLU A 77 -5.68 -12.44 0.83
N LEU A 78 -6.78 -12.13 1.50
CA LEU A 78 -7.83 -13.09 1.87
C LEU A 78 -9.09 -13.00 1.01
N ILE A 79 -9.24 -11.98 0.15
CA ILE A 79 -10.43 -11.84 -0.68
C ILE A 79 -10.53 -12.88 -1.79
N SER A 80 -11.78 -13.14 -2.18
CA SER A 80 -12.04 -13.98 -3.36
C SER A 80 -11.48 -13.31 -4.63
N PRO A 81 -10.95 -14.09 -5.58
CA PRO A 81 -10.46 -13.56 -6.87
C PRO A 81 -11.53 -12.80 -7.66
N MET A 82 -12.81 -13.14 -7.48
CA MET A 82 -13.92 -12.46 -8.17
C MET A 82 -14.14 -11.04 -7.63
N ILE A 83 -14.03 -10.86 -6.31
CA ILE A 83 -14.10 -9.53 -5.69
C ILE A 83 -12.90 -8.69 -6.11
N LEU A 84 -11.69 -9.26 -6.08
CA LEU A 84 -10.49 -8.58 -6.56
C LEU A 84 -10.65 -8.14 -8.01
N GLN A 85 -11.12 -9.03 -8.89
CA GLN A 85 -11.34 -8.70 -10.30
C GLN A 85 -12.36 -7.55 -10.48
N LYS A 86 -13.44 -7.53 -9.69
CA LYS A 86 -14.42 -6.44 -9.73
C LYS A 86 -13.82 -5.11 -9.26
N LEU A 87 -13.08 -5.11 -8.16
CA LEU A 87 -12.43 -3.89 -7.66
C LEU A 87 -11.42 -3.33 -8.67
N LEU A 88 -10.64 -4.22 -9.29
CA LEU A 88 -9.72 -3.83 -10.36
C LEU A 88 -10.47 -3.37 -11.61
N PHE A 89 -11.64 -3.91 -11.92
CA PHE A 89 -12.48 -3.41 -13.01
C PHE A 89 -12.92 -1.97 -12.76
N ASP A 90 -13.51 -1.71 -11.58
CA ASP A 90 -13.97 -0.38 -11.18
C ASP A 90 -12.78 0.61 -11.21
N ALA A 91 -11.64 0.16 -10.66
CA ALA A 91 -10.26 0.52 -11.01
C ALA A 91 -10.06 1.15 -12.39
N ILE A 92 -9.96 0.25 -13.36
CA ILE A 92 -9.55 0.52 -14.72
C ILE A 92 -10.59 1.33 -15.49
N ASP A 93 -11.89 1.09 -15.25
CA ASP A 93 -12.99 1.80 -15.91
C ASP A 93 -13.06 3.28 -15.52
N SER A 94 -12.57 3.63 -14.33
CA SER A 94 -12.53 5.02 -13.87
C SER A 94 -11.58 5.93 -14.66
N ILE A 95 -10.60 5.37 -15.38
CA ILE A 95 -9.64 6.16 -16.15
C ILE A 95 -10.04 6.19 -17.63
N PRO A 96 -10.26 7.38 -18.22
CA PRO A 96 -10.67 7.53 -19.61
C PRO A 96 -9.51 7.36 -20.62
N VAL A 97 -8.55 6.46 -20.36
CA VAL A 97 -7.39 6.22 -21.24
C VAL A 97 -7.16 4.74 -21.47
N ASN A 98 -6.63 4.39 -22.64
CA ASN A 98 -6.20 3.02 -22.89
C ASN A 98 -4.87 2.74 -22.18
N ILE A 99 -4.88 1.79 -21.24
CA ILE A 99 -3.74 1.47 -20.38
C ILE A 99 -2.81 0.49 -21.11
N LYS A 100 -1.54 0.89 -21.27
CA LYS A 100 -0.51 0.06 -21.89
C LYS A 100 0.31 -0.68 -20.83
N ARG A 101 0.83 0.07 -19.85
CA ARG A 101 1.63 -0.47 -18.74
C ARG A 101 1.05 -0.03 -17.41
N CYS A 102 1.10 -0.91 -16.43
CA CYS A 102 0.61 -0.66 -15.08
C CYS A 102 1.76 -0.80 -14.07
N PHE A 103 2.04 0.26 -13.33
CA PHE A 103 3.00 0.28 -12.24
C PHE A 103 2.27 0.13 -10.92
N LEU A 104 2.45 -1.00 -10.27
CA LEU A 104 1.68 -1.39 -9.09
C LEU A 104 2.52 -1.26 -7.84
N ILE A 105 2.01 -0.55 -6.83
CA ILE A 105 2.68 -0.37 -5.55
C ILE A 105 2.57 -1.66 -4.74
N ASP A 106 3.72 -2.28 -4.46
CA ASP A 106 3.82 -3.56 -3.79
C ASP A 106 4.10 -3.38 -2.30
N TYR A 107 3.10 -3.69 -1.49
CA TYR A 107 3.16 -3.64 -0.03
C TYR A 107 3.70 -4.93 0.62
N GLY A 108 4.34 -5.80 -0.16
CA GLY A 108 4.77 -7.13 0.28
C GLY A 108 3.76 -8.21 -0.09
N PHE A 109 3.10 -8.07 -1.25
CA PHE A 109 2.07 -9.01 -1.68
C PHE A 109 2.62 -10.41 -1.89
N SER A 110 1.85 -11.41 -1.44
CA SER A 110 2.16 -12.81 -1.68
C SER A 110 2.22 -13.10 -3.19
N GLN A 111 3.03 -14.09 -3.60
CA GLN A 111 3.12 -14.47 -5.00
C GLN A 111 1.75 -14.89 -5.57
N LYS A 112 0.90 -15.51 -4.74
CA LYS A 112 -0.47 -15.87 -5.08
C LYS A 112 -1.29 -14.62 -5.42
N LEU A 113 -1.22 -13.58 -4.59
CA LEU A 113 -1.94 -12.34 -4.84
C LEU A 113 -1.42 -11.63 -6.08
N LYS A 114 -0.10 -11.54 -6.26
CA LYS A 114 0.53 -10.97 -7.47
C LYS A 114 0.04 -11.66 -8.75
N ASN A 115 -0.04 -13.00 -8.74
CA ASN A 115 -0.56 -13.77 -9.87
C ASN A 115 -2.05 -13.48 -10.13
N ASN A 116 -2.88 -13.38 -9.08
CA ASN A 116 -4.30 -13.05 -9.20
C ASN A 116 -4.53 -11.64 -9.75
N ILE A 117 -3.76 -10.66 -9.27
CA ILE A 117 -3.79 -9.29 -9.77
C ILE A 117 -3.41 -9.28 -11.25
N CYS A 118 -2.29 -9.91 -11.62
CA CYS A 118 -1.84 -9.93 -13.00
C CYS A 118 -2.84 -10.60 -13.94
N THR A 119 -3.37 -11.75 -13.54
CA THR A 119 -4.40 -12.47 -14.30
C THR A 119 -5.64 -11.60 -14.53
N SER A 120 -6.03 -10.82 -13.52
CA SER A 120 -7.16 -9.89 -13.63
C SER A 120 -6.84 -8.73 -14.57
N LEU A 121 -5.70 -8.06 -14.39
CA LEU A 121 -5.27 -6.92 -15.19
C LEU A 121 -5.03 -7.29 -16.68
N PHE A 122 -4.50 -8.47 -16.98
CA PHE A 122 -4.31 -8.92 -18.37
C PHE A 122 -5.62 -9.19 -19.12
N LYS A 123 -6.73 -9.49 -18.42
CA LYS A 123 -8.06 -9.56 -19.06
C LYS A 123 -8.48 -8.20 -19.63
N TYR A 124 -7.96 -7.10 -19.08
CA TYR A 124 -8.22 -5.72 -19.52
C TYR A 124 -7.22 -5.21 -20.56
N ARG A 125 -6.49 -6.11 -21.25
CA ARG A 125 -5.54 -5.79 -22.34
C ARG A 125 -4.37 -4.89 -21.93
N ILE A 126 -4.09 -4.77 -20.64
CA ILE A 126 -2.83 -4.21 -20.14
C ILE A 126 -1.69 -5.09 -20.69
N LYS A 127 -0.64 -4.47 -21.23
CA LYS A 127 0.44 -5.22 -21.90
C LYS A 127 1.49 -5.73 -20.92
N SER A 128 1.81 -4.91 -19.93
CA SER A 128 2.79 -5.25 -18.90
C SER A 128 2.47 -4.64 -17.55
N ILE A 129 2.95 -5.31 -16.51
CA ILE A 129 2.75 -4.94 -15.11
C ILE A 129 4.11 -4.94 -14.43
N THR A 130 4.43 -3.88 -13.70
CA THR A 130 5.66 -3.77 -12.90
C THR A 130 5.27 -3.55 -11.45
N PHE A 131 5.74 -4.41 -10.54
CA PHE A 131 5.58 -4.21 -9.11
C PHE A 131 6.73 -3.35 -8.59
N ILE A 132 6.39 -2.24 -7.93
CA ILE A 132 7.36 -1.33 -7.32
C ILE A 132 7.24 -1.45 -5.79
N PRO A 133 8.29 -1.90 -5.08
CA PRO A 133 8.25 -2.06 -3.63
C PRO A 133 7.93 -0.74 -2.90
N ALA A 134 6.94 -0.76 -2.02
CA ALA A 134 6.58 0.38 -1.20
C ALA A 134 7.72 0.92 -0.31
N PRO A 135 8.63 0.10 0.28
CA PRO A 135 9.78 0.64 1.03
C PRO A 135 10.68 1.54 0.18
N LEU A 136 10.86 1.20 -1.10
CA LEU A 136 11.59 2.04 -2.04
C LEU A 136 10.89 3.40 -2.21
N LEU A 137 9.58 3.37 -2.38
CA LEU A 137 8.76 4.56 -2.60
C LEU A 137 8.72 5.48 -1.37
N TYR A 138 8.72 4.94 -0.15
CA TYR A 138 8.89 5.77 1.06
C TYR A 138 10.27 6.41 1.15
N THR A 139 11.32 5.70 0.73
CA THR A 139 12.68 6.24 0.68
C THR A 139 12.74 7.42 -0.29
N ILE A 140 12.22 7.23 -1.51
CA ILE A 140 12.15 8.28 -2.54
C ILE A 140 11.24 9.44 -2.07
N GLY A 141 10.07 9.13 -1.53
CA GLY A 141 9.07 10.10 -1.09
C GLY A 141 9.48 10.92 0.14
N SER A 142 10.48 10.47 0.90
CA SER A 142 11.14 11.24 1.97
C SER A 142 12.39 11.98 1.47
N ASN A 143 12.63 11.99 0.16
CA ASN A 143 13.80 12.59 -0.49
C ASN A 143 15.14 12.04 0.06
N ARG A 144 15.17 10.73 0.31
CA ARG A 144 16.37 10.00 0.75
C ARG A 144 16.76 8.97 -0.31
N ARG A 145 18.03 8.57 -0.27
CA ARG A 145 18.58 7.47 -1.08
C ARG A 145 18.80 6.21 -0.25
N ASP A 146 19.18 6.44 1.01
CA ASP A 146 19.49 5.43 2.02
C ASP A 146 18.60 5.68 3.23
N ALA A 147 17.85 4.67 3.66
CA ALA A 147 16.93 4.80 4.79
C ALA A 147 16.61 3.45 5.46
N LEU A 148 16.25 3.54 6.74
CA LEU A 148 15.52 2.47 7.43
C LEU A 148 14.04 2.83 7.42
N ILE A 149 13.25 2.08 6.65
CA ILE A 149 11.81 2.26 6.57
C ILE A 149 11.15 1.44 7.66
N VAL A 150 10.56 2.12 8.63
CA VAL A 150 9.85 1.49 9.74
C VAL A 150 8.37 1.57 9.45
N ASN A 151 7.74 0.42 9.22
CA ASN A 151 6.31 0.36 8.97
C ASN A 151 5.59 -0.64 9.87
N LYS A 152 4.82 -0.12 10.82
CA LYS A 152 3.99 -0.91 11.74
C LYS A 152 2.87 -1.67 11.03
N GLU A 153 2.38 -1.19 9.89
CA GLU A 153 1.30 -1.86 9.15
C GLU A 153 1.76 -3.12 8.43
N TRP A 154 3.05 -3.21 8.12
CA TRP A 154 3.69 -4.38 7.52
C TRP A 154 4.39 -5.27 8.55
N SER A 155 4.41 -4.86 9.82
CA SER A 155 5.17 -5.50 10.91
C SER A 155 6.63 -5.78 10.55
N THR A 156 7.25 -4.89 9.76
CA THR A 156 8.61 -5.07 9.25
C THR A 156 9.38 -3.76 9.15
N ILE A 157 10.70 -3.86 9.23
CA ILE A 157 11.66 -2.79 8.99
C ILE A 157 12.46 -3.15 7.73
N HIS A 158 12.47 -2.25 6.76
CA HIS A 158 13.21 -2.44 5.51
C HIS A 158 14.43 -1.54 5.47
N LYS A 159 15.60 -2.14 5.20
CA LYS A 159 16.84 -1.40 4.95
C LYS A 159 17.01 -1.15 3.46
N VAL A 160 16.95 0.12 3.09
CA VAL A 160 17.13 0.59 1.72
C VAL A 160 18.46 1.32 1.63
N ILE A 161 19.34 0.87 0.74
CA ILE A 161 20.63 1.53 0.43
C ILE A 161 20.72 1.65 -1.08
N ASP A 162 21.15 2.80 -1.59
CA ASP A 162 21.25 3.08 -3.02
C ASP A 162 19.96 2.77 -3.79
N LEU A 163 18.81 3.05 -3.17
CA LEU A 163 17.50 2.69 -3.71
C LEU A 163 17.37 1.18 -4.03
N ARG A 164 17.97 0.34 -3.19
CA ARG A 164 17.82 -1.12 -3.21
C ARG A 164 17.44 -1.61 -1.83
N ILE A 165 16.45 -2.46 -1.76
CA ILE A 165 16.11 -3.16 -0.51
C ILE A 165 17.17 -4.24 -0.31
N ILE A 166 18.00 -4.07 0.71
CA ILE A 166 19.11 -4.98 1.02
C ILE A 166 18.93 -5.73 2.35
N GLY A 167 17.81 -5.49 3.04
CA GLY A 167 17.46 -6.20 4.26
C GLY A 167 16.01 -5.96 4.65
N GLU A 168 15.41 -7.00 5.21
CA GLU A 168 14.09 -7.01 5.82
C GLU A 168 14.23 -7.62 7.21
N TYR A 169 13.67 -6.94 8.19
CA TYR A 169 13.78 -7.28 9.60
C TYR A 169 12.41 -7.21 10.25
N ASP A 170 12.22 -7.97 11.32
CA ASP A 170 11.00 -7.91 12.12
C ASP A 170 10.87 -6.52 12.79
N ILE A 171 9.65 -6.02 12.95
CA ILE A 171 9.39 -4.75 13.64
C ILE A 171 9.84 -4.75 15.10
N ASP A 172 9.92 -5.93 15.72
CA ASP A 172 10.38 -6.11 17.10
C ASP A 172 11.90 -6.12 17.21
N GLU A 173 12.65 -6.20 16.09
CA GLU A 173 14.10 -6.13 16.12
C GLU A 173 14.57 -4.69 16.45
N PRO A 174 15.41 -4.49 17.49
CA PRO A 174 15.86 -3.16 17.86
C PRO A 174 16.61 -2.48 16.72
N ILE A 175 16.21 -1.25 16.37
CA ILE A 175 16.81 -0.46 15.29
C ILE A 175 18.34 -0.33 15.45
N ASP A 176 18.82 -0.11 16.67
CA ASP A 176 20.26 -0.04 16.93
C ASP A 176 21.00 -1.34 16.58
N THR A 177 20.38 -2.50 16.79
CA THR A 177 20.95 -3.80 16.42
C THR A 177 21.07 -3.92 14.90
N ILE A 178 20.04 -3.51 14.16
CA ILE A 178 20.04 -3.52 12.69
C ILE A 178 21.14 -2.60 12.14
N ILE A 179 21.31 -1.42 12.74
CA ILE A 179 22.34 -0.45 12.34
C ILE A 179 23.74 -0.99 12.68
N LEU A 180 23.94 -1.59 13.84
CA LEU A 180 25.23 -2.16 14.24
C LEU A 180 25.66 -3.34 13.36
N LYS A 181 24.71 -4.11 12.83
CA LYS A 181 24.96 -5.18 11.85
C LYS A 181 25.32 -4.66 10.45
N SER A 182 25.11 -3.37 10.18
CA SER A 182 25.38 -2.76 8.88
C SER A 182 26.84 -2.28 8.76
N ASP A 183 27.29 -2.02 7.53
CA ASP A 183 28.65 -1.52 7.27
C ASP A 183 28.89 -0.18 7.96
N ILE A 184 30.12 0.04 8.43
CA ILE A 184 30.48 1.17 9.32
C ILE A 184 30.18 2.52 8.68
N ASP A 185 30.43 2.63 7.38
CA ASP A 185 30.24 3.83 6.56
C ASP A 185 28.77 4.24 6.41
N ILE A 186 27.84 3.28 6.39
CA ILE A 186 26.39 3.56 6.26
C ILE A 186 25.68 3.75 7.61
N ARG A 187 26.27 3.36 8.74
CA ARG A 187 25.59 3.42 10.06
C ARG A 187 25.10 4.82 10.42
N LYS A 188 25.95 5.84 10.20
CA LYS A 188 25.60 7.22 10.51
C LYS A 188 24.40 7.67 9.67
N THR A 189 24.45 7.42 8.37
CA THR A 189 23.37 7.73 7.43
C THR A 189 22.07 7.05 7.84
N LEU A 190 22.10 5.77 8.21
CA LEU A 190 20.91 5.03 8.64
C LEU A 190 20.32 5.56 9.96
N ARG A 191 21.15 6.02 10.91
CA ARG A 191 20.67 6.65 12.16
C ARG A 191 19.94 7.96 11.90
N GLU A 192 20.42 8.72 10.92
CA GLU A 192 19.84 10.02 10.55
C GLU A 192 18.62 9.88 9.63
N ASN A 193 18.49 8.75 8.94
CA ASN A 193 17.45 8.47 7.95
C ASN A 193 16.53 7.30 8.37
N ILE A 194 16.00 7.35 9.59
CA ILE A 194 14.88 6.50 9.99
C ILE A 194 13.60 7.18 9.50
N VAL A 195 12.87 6.50 8.62
CA VAL A 195 11.68 7.04 7.95
C VAL A 195 10.47 6.22 8.33
N ASN A 196 9.46 6.86 8.92
CA ASN A 196 8.15 6.26 9.10
C ASN A 196 7.26 6.56 7.89
N THR A 197 6.18 5.80 7.76
CA THR A 197 5.19 5.97 6.66
C THR A 197 4.52 7.34 6.59
N LYS A 198 4.63 8.15 7.64
CA LYS A 198 4.07 9.51 7.71
C LYS A 198 5.07 10.61 7.29
N ASP A 199 6.33 10.27 7.10
CA ASP A 199 7.42 11.25 6.96
C ASP A 199 7.69 11.67 5.49
N GLY A 200 6.75 11.43 4.56
CA GLY A 200 6.92 11.72 3.13
C GLY A 200 5.61 11.94 2.35
N VAL A 201 5.73 12.16 1.04
CA VAL A 201 4.61 12.51 0.13
C VAL A 201 3.64 11.35 -0.20
N GLY A 202 3.83 10.18 0.43
CA GLY A 202 3.08 8.95 0.17
C GLY A 202 3.60 8.14 -1.02
N CYS A 203 3.32 6.83 -1.01
CA CYS A 203 3.81 5.90 -2.03
C CYS A 203 3.27 6.21 -3.44
N TRP A 204 2.01 6.63 -3.53
CA TRP A 204 1.38 7.01 -4.80
C TRP A 204 2.18 8.09 -5.54
N THR A 205 2.32 9.25 -4.89
CA THR A 205 2.99 10.43 -5.43
C THR A 205 4.44 10.13 -5.76
N ALA A 206 5.15 9.44 -4.85
CA ALA A 206 6.52 9.00 -5.08
C ALA A 206 6.63 8.09 -6.30
N CYS A 207 5.68 7.16 -6.49
CA CYS A 207 5.67 6.24 -7.62
C CYS A 207 5.42 6.97 -8.94
N SER A 208 4.39 7.82 -9.01
CA SER A 208 4.05 8.60 -10.21
C SER A 208 5.24 9.44 -10.69
N LEU A 209 5.89 10.17 -9.77
CA LEU A 209 7.06 10.98 -10.08
C LEU A 209 8.29 10.14 -10.43
N TYR A 210 8.52 9.04 -9.71
CA TYR A 210 9.66 8.17 -9.98
C TYR A 210 9.58 7.52 -11.35
N VAL A 211 8.43 6.95 -11.71
CA VAL A 211 8.19 6.35 -13.03
C VAL A 211 8.31 7.41 -14.13
N ALA A 212 7.80 8.62 -13.91
CA ALA A 212 7.97 9.73 -14.84
C ALA A 212 9.44 10.09 -15.09
N SER A 213 10.25 10.13 -14.02
CA SER A 213 11.69 10.44 -14.10
C SER A 213 12.53 9.32 -14.74
N THR A 214 11.99 8.10 -14.79
CA THR A 214 12.69 6.89 -15.26
C THR A 214 11.98 6.22 -16.45
N LYS A 215 11.30 7.01 -17.29
CA LYS A 215 10.58 6.52 -18.49
C LYS A 215 11.42 5.64 -19.42
N ASN A 216 12.74 5.86 -19.47
CA ASN A 216 13.69 5.11 -20.30
C ASN A 216 14.43 3.98 -19.55
N ALA A 217 14.08 3.70 -18.29
CA ALA A 217 14.70 2.64 -17.52
C ALA A 217 14.18 1.25 -17.98
N ASN A 218 15.05 0.25 -17.86
CA ASN A 218 14.70 -1.15 -18.10
C ASN A 218 13.98 -1.72 -16.87
N TRP A 219 12.66 -1.54 -16.83
CA TRP A 219 11.80 -2.09 -15.80
C TRP A 219 11.67 -3.62 -15.93
N GLN A 220 11.59 -4.31 -14.80
CA GLN A 220 11.24 -5.73 -14.76
C GLN A 220 9.74 -5.88 -14.99
N GLU A 221 9.36 -5.91 -16.26
CA GLU A 221 7.98 -5.99 -16.71
C GLU A 221 7.49 -7.45 -16.76
N ILE A 222 6.38 -7.74 -16.09
CA ILE A 222 5.65 -9.01 -16.23
C ILE A 222 4.69 -8.87 -17.41
N THR A 223 4.74 -9.81 -18.34
CA THR A 223 3.84 -9.89 -19.50
C THR A 223 2.95 -11.13 -19.42
N LYS A 224 1.87 -11.15 -20.20
CA LYS A 224 0.89 -12.25 -20.18
C LYS A 224 1.52 -13.62 -20.44
N ASP A 225 2.53 -13.68 -21.31
CA ASP A 225 3.20 -14.92 -21.69
C ASP A 225 4.01 -15.55 -20.54
N TYR A 226 4.41 -14.73 -19.56
CA TYR A 226 5.17 -15.16 -18.39
C TYR A 226 4.32 -15.93 -17.36
N ILE A 227 2.98 -15.74 -17.37
CA ILE A 227 2.06 -16.39 -16.41
C ILE A 227 1.57 -17.75 -16.92
N SER A 228 1.74 -18.02 -18.21
CA SER A 228 1.36 -19.29 -18.86
C SER A 228 2.40 -20.41 -18.75
N GLN A 229 3.50 -20.20 -18.02
CA GLN A 229 4.52 -21.20 -17.69
C GLN A 229 4.34 -21.70 -16.25
#